data_AF-A0A1G7XL29-F1
#
_entry.id   AF-A0A1G7XL29-F1
#
_cell.length_a   1.000
_cell.length_b   1.000
_cell.length_c   1.000
_cell.angle_alpha   90.00
_cell.angle_beta   90.00
_cell.angle_gamma   90.00
#
_symmetry.space_group_name_H-M   'P 1'
#
loop_
_entity.id
_entity.type
_entity.pdbx_description
1 polymer ?
#
loop_
_entity_poly.entity_id
_entity_poly.type
_entity_poly.pdbx_seq_one_letter_code
_entity_poly.pdbx_strand_id
1 'polypeptide(L)' 'MSDELNDRPPEGSLVRMKGKPDGQVMWVTCSALGEEHLWEGVSNGILCEWTIDGEPQTEVFRPGQLEIVQSQP' A
#
# COMPACT_ATOMS: atom_id res chain seq x y z
N MET A 1 5.75 -21.59 5.47
CA MET A 1 6.24 -20.36 4.80
C MET A 1 5.14 -19.93 3.85
N SER A 2 4.19 -19.10 4.29
CA SER A 2 3.05 -18.77 3.42
C SER A 2 2.20 -17.56 3.85
N ASP A 3 2.32 -17.05 5.07
CA ASP A 3 1.40 -15.97 5.52
C ASP A 3 1.87 -14.54 5.17
N GLU A 4 3.17 -14.30 4.94
CA GLU A 4 3.68 -12.94 4.67
C GLU A 4 3.27 -12.36 3.31
N LEU A 5 2.88 -13.19 2.34
CA LEU A 5 2.35 -12.73 1.05
C LEU A 5 0.86 -12.35 1.13
N ASN A 6 0.11 -12.85 2.11
CA ASN A 6 -1.33 -12.55 2.25
C ASN A 6 -1.60 -11.12 2.76
N ASP A 7 -0.61 -10.49 3.38
CA ASP A 7 -0.74 -9.15 3.97
C ASP A 7 -0.38 -8.02 3.00
N ARG A 8 -0.04 -8.35 1.75
CA ARG A 8 0.28 -7.41 0.68
C ARG A 8 -0.88 -7.35 -0.31
N PRO A 9 -1.58 -6.21 -0.43
CA PRO A 9 -2.55 -6.03 -1.49
C PRO A 9 -1.87 -6.10 -2.87
N PRO A 10 -2.50 -6.71 -3.88
CA PRO A 10 -1.98 -6.74 -5.24
C PRO A 10 -1.79 -5.34 -5.83
N GLU A 11 -0.84 -5.20 -6.76
CA GLU A 11 -0.71 -4.00 -7.58
C GLU A 11 -1.99 -3.69 -8.34
N GLY A 12 -2.32 -2.41 -8.46
CA GLY A 12 -3.59 -1.95 -9.00
C GLY A 12 -4.77 -2.12 -8.05
N SER A 13 -4.59 -2.56 -6.80
CA SER A 13 -5.69 -2.52 -5.82
C SER A 13 -5.91 -1.11 -5.27
N LEU A 14 -7.18 -0.76 -5.01
CA LEU A 14 -7.53 0.37 -4.17
C LEU A 14 -7.53 -0.05 -2.70
N VAL A 15 -6.78 0.69 -1.90
CA VAL A 15 -6.53 0.38 -0.49
C VAL A 15 -6.76 1.58 0.41
N ARG A 16 -6.87 1.30 1.70
CA ARG A 16 -6.91 2.29 2.78
C ARG A 16 -6.16 1.76 3.99
N MET A 17 -5.69 2.64 4.87
CA MET A 17 -5.12 2.23 6.15
C MET A 17 -6.18 1.51 7.02
N LYS A 18 -5.84 0.32 7.52
CA LYS A 18 -6.69 -0.46 8.44
C LYS A 18 -7.06 0.37 9.67
N GLY A 19 -8.32 0.27 10.08
CA GLY A 19 -8.85 0.98 11.25
C GLY A 19 -9.06 2.48 11.04
N LYS A 20 -8.95 2.98 9.80
CA LYS A 20 -9.25 4.36 9.41
C LYS A 20 -10.35 4.37 8.34
N PRO A 21 -11.63 4.16 8.69
CA PRO A 21 -12.72 4.04 7.71
C PRO A 21 -12.93 5.30 6.84
N ASP A 22 -12.55 6.48 7.34
CA ASP A 22 -12.58 7.75 6.60
C ASP A 22 -11.19 8.17 6.09
N GLY A 23 -10.21 7.26 6.12
CA GLY A 23 -8.85 7.49 5.67
C GLY A 23 -8.74 7.61 4.15
N GLN A 24 -7.59 8.13 3.71
CA GLN A 24 -7.27 8.30 2.30
C GLN A 24 -7.33 6.97 1.54
N VAL A 25 -8.00 6.98 0.39
CA VAL A 25 -8.02 5.86 -0.55
C VAL A 25 -6.87 6.04 -1.53
N MET A 26 -6.09 4.98 -1.73
CA MET A 26 -4.83 5.00 -2.46
C MET A 26 -4.76 3.82 -3.42
N TRP A 27 -4.00 3.95 -4.50
CA TRP A 27 -3.67 2.85 -5.40
C TRP A 27 -2.36 2.21 -4.98
N VAL A 28 -2.30 0.88 -4.96
CA VAL A 28 -1.03 0.17 -4.84
C VAL A 28 -0.31 0.19 -6.19
N THR A 29 0.84 0.86 -6.27
CA THR A 29 1.66 0.91 -7.48
C THR A 29 2.82 -0.07 -7.44
N CYS A 30 3.26 -0.48 -6.25
CA CYS A 30 4.20 -1.59 -6.07
C CYS A 30 3.89 -2.35 -4.78
N SER A 31 3.56 -3.63 -4.88
CA SER A 31 3.15 -4.47 -3.74
C SER A 31 4.32 -4.89 -2.84
N ALA A 32 5.54 -4.91 -3.39
CA ALA A 32 6.77 -5.21 -2.67
C ALA A 32 7.94 -4.47 -3.31
N LEU A 33 8.46 -3.47 -2.60
CA LEU A 33 9.61 -2.70 -3.08
C LEU A 33 10.92 -3.50 -3.10
N GLY A 34 10.98 -4.69 -2.48
CA GLY A 34 12.20 -5.48 -2.35
C GLY A 34 12.92 -5.22 -1.03
N GLU A 35 13.73 -6.18 -0.57
CA GLU A 35 14.40 -6.14 0.75
C GLU A 35 15.46 -5.04 0.84
N GLU A 36 16.06 -4.68 -0.29
CA GLU A 36 17.07 -3.62 -0.39
C GLU A 36 16.48 -2.20 -0.27
N HIS A 37 15.17 -2.03 -0.39
CA HIS A 37 14.50 -0.73 -0.30
C HIS A 37 14.02 -0.46 1.14
N LEU A 38 14.67 0.50 1.80
CA LEU A 38 14.32 1.01 3.13
C LEU A 38 13.91 2.49 3.03
N TRP A 39 12.62 2.76 3.08
CA TRP A 39 12.08 4.11 3.03
C TRP A 39 11.51 4.47 4.40
N GLU A 40 12.05 5.52 5.05
CA GLU A 40 11.53 6.02 6.35
C GLU A 40 11.40 4.92 7.42
N GLY A 41 12.33 3.96 7.41
CA GLY A 41 12.33 2.83 8.34
C GLY A 41 11.43 1.66 7.92
N VAL A 42 10.75 1.73 6.78
CA VAL A 42 9.96 0.65 6.18
C VAL A 42 10.79 -0.10 5.14
N SER A 43 11.26 -1.31 5.48
CA SER A 43 11.94 -2.20 4.55
C SER A 43 10.91 -3.03 3.78
N ASN A 44 11.13 -3.20 2.47
CA ASN A 44 10.28 -3.99 1.59
C ASN A 44 8.80 -3.59 1.70
N GLY A 45 8.53 -2.30 1.75
CA GLY A 45 7.18 -1.77 1.92
C GLY A 45 6.30 -1.94 0.69
N ILE A 46 5.07 -1.46 0.83
CA ILE A 46 4.07 -1.35 -0.22
C ILE A 46 4.03 0.13 -0.62
N LEU A 47 4.32 0.45 -1.88
CA LEU A 47 4.20 1.81 -2.39
C LEU A 47 2.76 2.08 -2.82
N CYS A 48 2.20 3.16 -2.29
CA CYS A 48 0.86 3.62 -2.58
C CYS A 48 0.89 5.05 -3.10
N GLU A 49 -0.03 5.36 -4.01
CA GLU A 49 -0.17 6.69 -4.60
C GLU A 49 -1.62 7.18 -4.55
N TRP A 50 -1.78 8.50 -4.42
CA TRP A 50 -3.07 9.18 -4.54
C TRP A 50 -2.84 10.63 -5.01
N THR A 51 -3.91 11.40 -5.13
CA THR A 51 -3.84 12.79 -5.60
C THR A 51 -4.53 13.70 -4.60
N ILE A 52 -3.91 14.84 -4.29
CA ILE A 52 -4.50 15.94 -3.52
C ILE A 52 -4.44 17.19 -4.39
N ASP A 53 -5.58 17.81 -4.67
CA ASP A 53 -5.68 19.04 -5.47
C ASP A 53 -4.96 18.98 -6.84
N GLY A 54 -4.93 17.78 -7.45
CA GLY A 54 -4.26 17.53 -8.73
C GLY A 54 -2.78 17.13 -8.61
N GLU A 55 -2.18 17.20 -7.43
CA GLU A 55 -0.79 16.85 -7.19
C GLU A 55 -0.64 15.40 -6.70
N PRO A 56 0.21 14.58 -7.34
CA PRO A 56 0.45 13.20 -6.91
C PRO A 56 1.17 13.15 -5.57
N GLN A 57 0.72 12.25 -4.71
CA GLN A 57 1.29 11.94 -3.41
C GLN A 57 1.68 10.47 -3.38
N THR A 58 2.74 10.15 -2.64
CA THR A 58 3.23 8.77 -2.49
C THR A 58 3.56 8.48 -1.04
N GLU A 59 3.25 7.28 -0.56
CA GLU A 59 3.62 6.83 0.78
C GLU A 59 3.91 5.33 0.79
N VAL A 60 4.81 4.91 1.68
CA VAL A 60 5.22 3.51 1.84
C VAL A 60 4.64 2.94 3.12
N PHE A 61 3.91 1.84 2.99
CA PHE A 61 3.26 1.15 4.11
C PHE A 61 3.92 -0.21 4.39
N ARG A 62 3.81 -0.67 5.64
CA ARG A 62 4.19 -2.04 6.00
C ARG A 62 3.10 -3.02 5.57
N PRO A 63 3.48 -4.27 5.23
CA PRO A 63 2.52 -5.36 5.09
C PRO A 63 1.57 -5.42 6.29
N GLY A 64 0.29 -5.63 6.00
CA GLY A 64 -0.75 -5.76 7.02
C GLY A 64 -1.33 -4.44 7.52
N GLN A 65 -0.78 -3.26 7.16
CA GLN A 65 -1.35 -1.95 7.52
C GLN A 65 -2.51 -1.51 6.62
N LEU A 66 -2.73 -2.17 5.49
CA LEU A 66 -3.68 -1.77 4.46
C LEU A 66 -4.82 -2.79 4.33
N GLU A 67 -6.04 -2.29 4.13
CA GLU A 67 -7.20 -3.08 3.71
C GLU A 67 -7.57 -2.75 2.26
N ILE A 68 -8.00 -3.76 1.50
CA ILE A 68 -8.49 -3.58 0.14
C ILE A 68 -9.90 -3.00 0.20
N VAL A 69 -10.08 -1.84 -0.43
CA VAL A 69 -11.39 -1.22 -0.66
C VAL A 69 -12.01 -1.79 -1.93
N GLN A 70 -11.19 -1.95 -2.98
CA GLN A 70 -11.59 -2.56 -4.25
C GLN A 70 -10.38 -3.21 -4.91
N SER A 71 -10.50 -4.48 -5.27
CA SER A 71 -9.51 -5.16 -6.12
C SER A 71 -9.88 -4.98 -7.59
N GLN A 72 -8.88 -4.94 -8.48
CA GLN A 72 -9.18 -5.14 -9.89
C GLN A 72 -9.73 -6.56 -10.12
N PRO A 73 -10.64 -6.74 -11.10
CA PRO A 73 -11.18 -8.04 -11.47
C PRO A 73 -10.12 -8.99 -12.06
#